data_AF-A0A424YBB2-F1
#
_entry.id   AF-A0A424YBB2-F1
#
_cell.length_a   1.000
_cell.length_b   1.000
_cell.length_c   1.000
_cell.angle_alpha   90.00
_cell.angle_beta   90.00
_cell.angle_gamma   90.00
#
_symmetry.space_group_name_H-M   'P 1'
#
loop_
_entity.id
_entity.type
_entity.pdbx_description
1 polymer ?
#
loop_
_entity_poly.entity_id
_entity_poly.type
_entity_poly.pdbx_seq_one_letter_code
_entity_poly.pdbx_strand_id
1 'polypeptide(L)' 'MDNITNQVKKITVNFNGSIWLNQASKEIHIKIDNCISTVSNNPNSKRYHPNLYKKLKHILQAHDSWIE' A
#
# COMPACT_ATOMS: atom_id res chain seq x y z
N MET A 1 6.43 -22.97 -35.35
CA MET A 1 6.23 -21.67 -34.70
C MET A 1 6.00 -21.97 -33.24
N ASP A 2 7.07 -21.96 -32.46
CA ASP A 2 7.03 -22.40 -31.07
C ASP A 2 6.53 -21.25 -30.19
N ASN A 3 5.37 -21.46 -29.55
CA ASN A 3 4.82 -20.53 -28.56
C ASN A 3 5.65 -20.62 -27.28
N ILE A 4 6.69 -19.79 -27.19
CA ILE A 4 7.46 -19.60 -25.95
C ILE A 4 6.55 -18.85 -24.96
N THR A 5 5.87 -19.60 -24.12
CA THR A 5 5.13 -19.05 -22.98
C THR A 5 6.18 -18.62 -21.96
N ASN A 6 6.52 -17.33 -21.92
CA ASN A 6 7.39 -16.76 -20.90
C ASN A 6 6.78 -17.04 -19.52
N GLN A 7 7.30 -18.05 -18.82
CA GLN A 7 6.92 -18.31 -17.44
C GLN A 7 7.46 -17.16 -16.58
N VAL A 8 6.57 -16.27 -16.15
CA VAL A 8 6.91 -15.20 -15.21
C VAL A 8 7.21 -15.84 -13.86
N LYS A 9 8.48 -15.84 -13.47
CA LYS A 9 8.88 -16.27 -12.12
C LYS A 9 8.31 -15.29 -11.09
N LYS A 10 7.29 -15.72 -10.35
CA LYS A 10 6.72 -14.96 -9.23
C LYS A 10 7.63 -15.08 -8.02
N ILE A 11 8.21 -13.97 -7.56
CA ILE A 11 8.91 -13.88 -6.28
C ILE A 11 7.94 -13.21 -5.29
N THR A 12 7.69 -13.87 -4.15
CA THR A 12 6.79 -13.36 -3.10
C THR A 12 7.57 -13.29 -1.79
N VAL A 13 7.43 -12.16 -1.09
CA VAL A 13 8.02 -11.95 0.24
C VAL A 13 6.87 -11.55 1.17
N ASN A 14 6.77 -12.23 2.30
CA ASN A 14 5.92 -11.80 3.40
C ASN A 14 6.77 -10.95 4.35
N PHE A 15 6.25 -9.79 4.75
CA PHE A 15 6.95 -8.88 5.66
C PHE A 15 6.01 -8.41 6.77
N ASN A 16 6.59 -8.07 7.92
CA ASN A 16 5.89 -7.37 8.98
C ASN A 16 6.09 -5.87 8.78
N GLY A 17 5.02 -5.10 8.92
CA GLY A 17 5.06 -3.66 8.76
C GLY A 17 3.87 -2.99 9.42
N SER A 18 3.95 -1.67 9.55
CA SER A 18 2.87 -0.85 10.10
C SER A 18 2.36 0.08 9.02
N ILE A 19 1.04 0.27 9.01
CA ILE A 19 0.39 1.27 8.16
C ILE A 19 -0.44 2.21 9.04
N TRP A 20 -0.50 3.48 8.68
CA TRP A 20 -1.35 4.45 9.38
C TRP A 20 -1.77 5.58 8.44
N LEU A 21 -2.92 6.19 8.75
CA LEU A 21 -3.38 7.39 8.08
C LEU A 21 -2.83 8.62 8.82
N ASN A 22 -2.07 9.47 8.14
CA ASN A 22 -1.76 10.79 8.64
C ASN A 22 -2.99 11.68 8.50
N GLN A 23 -3.62 12.04 9.62
CA GLN A 23 -4.88 12.79 9.60
C GLN A 23 -4.72 14.23 9.09
N ALA A 24 -3.53 14.83 9.18
CA ALA A 24 -3.27 16.18 8.70
C ALA A 24 -3.10 16.22 7.18
N SER A 25 -2.27 15.34 6.62
CA SER A 25 -2.01 15.29 5.17
C SER A 25 -3.03 14.47 4.39
N LYS A 26 -3.84 13.64 5.09
CA LYS A 26 -4.73 12.62 4.51
C LYS A 26 -4.01 11.57 3.67
N GLU A 27 -2.70 11.42 3.85
CA GLU A 27 -1.87 10.41 3.19
C GLU A 27 -1.68 9.17 4.08
N ILE A 28 -1.53 8.00 3.44
CA ILE A 28 -1.26 6.75 4.16
C ILE A 28 0.25 6.53 4.17
N HIS A 29 0.79 6.24 5.35
CA HIS A 29 2.19 5.89 5.51
C HIS A 29 2.33 4.39 5.72
N ILE A 30 3.41 3.83 5.18
CA ILE A 30 3.78 2.42 5.30
C ILE A 30 5.21 2.39 5.85
N LYS A 31 5.42 1.69 6.97
CA LYS A 31 6.74 1.41 7.52
C LYS A 31 7.06 -0.07 7.39
N ILE A 32 8.19 -0.37 6.76
CA ILE A 32 8.77 -1.72 6.66
C ILE A 32 10.25 -1.56 7.04
N ASP A 33 10.67 -2.23 8.12
CA ASP A 33 11.99 -2.05 8.72
C ASP A 33 12.34 -0.57 8.94
N ASN A 34 13.42 -0.10 8.31
CA ASN A 34 13.92 1.27 8.38
C ASN A 34 13.39 2.17 7.24
N CYS A 35 12.48 1.65 6.42
CA CYS A 35 11.92 2.37 5.27
C CYS A 35 10.52 2.89 5.60
N ILE A 36 10.27 4.16 5.31
CA ILE A 36 8.94 4.77 5.37
C ILE A 36 8.57 5.25 3.96
N SER A 37 7.45 4.77 3.47
CA SER A 37 6.85 5.21 2.21
C SER A 37 5.51 5.89 2.48
N THR A 38 5.07 6.72 1.54
CA THR A 38 3.80 7.43 1.61
C THR A 38 3.01 7.13 0.35
N VAL A 39 1.71 6.94 0.53
CA VAL A 39 0.73 6.67 -0.52
C VAL A 39 -0.31 7.78 -0.48
N SER A 40 -0.50 8.47 -1.59
CA SER A 40 -1.40 9.60 -1.70
C SER A 40 -2.55 9.32 -2.66
N ASN A 41 -3.73 9.86 -2.36
CA ASN A 41 -4.87 9.91 -3.29
C ASN A 41 -5.02 11.28 -3.97
N ASN A 42 -4.07 12.19 -3.74
CA ASN A 42 -4.06 13.49 -4.40
C ASN A 42 -3.41 13.34 -5.80
N PRO A 43 -4.13 13.64 -6.91
CA PRO A 43 -3.60 13.52 -8.27
C PRO A 43 -2.37 14.40 -8.54
N ASN A 44 -2.16 15.46 -7.75
CA ASN A 44 -1.01 16.35 -7.86
C ASN A 44 0.21 15.87 -7.04
N SER A 45 0.08 14.77 -6.28
CA SER A 45 1.19 14.22 -5.50
C SER A 45 2.11 13.37 -6.36
N LYS A 46 3.43 13.53 -6.18
CA LYS A 46 4.42 12.60 -6.77
C LYS A 46 4.26 11.16 -6.26
N ARG A 47 3.51 10.98 -5.18
CA ARG A 47 3.19 9.68 -4.54
C ARG A 47 1.76 9.26 -4.82
N TYR A 48 1.14 9.79 -5.88
CA TYR A 48 -0.22 9.48 -6.26
C TYR A 48 -0.36 8.02 -6.68
N HIS A 49 -1.09 7.24 -5.88
CA HIS A 49 -1.37 5.84 -6.18
C HIS A 49 -2.78 5.46 -5.67
N PRO A 50 -3.86 5.89 -6.37
CA PRO A 50 -5.23 5.87 -5.85
C PRO A 50 -5.74 4.44 -5.54
N ASN A 51 -5.34 3.46 -6.35
CA ASN A 51 -5.77 2.07 -6.14
C ASN A 51 -5.15 1.45 -4.87
N LEU A 52 -3.86 1.70 -4.63
CA LEU A 52 -3.18 1.24 -3.42
C LEU A 52 -3.73 1.98 -2.21
N TYR A 53 -3.92 3.29 -2.32
CA TYR A 53 -4.54 4.11 -1.28
C TYR A 53 -5.90 3.54 -0.84
N LYS A 54 -6.80 3.26 -1.79
CA LYS A 54 -8.14 2.70 -1.49
C LYS A 54 -8.05 1.36 -0.76
N LYS A 55 -7.16 0.45 -1.20
CA LYS A 55 -6.95 -0.85 -0.56
C LYS A 55 -6.44 -0.70 0.87
N LEU A 56 -5.43 0.13 1.09
CA LEU A 56 -4.87 0.38 2.42
C LEU A 56 -5.86 1.09 3.34
N LYS A 57 -6.63 2.05 2.81
CA LYS A 57 -7.69 2.73 3.56
C LYS A 57 -8.75 1.75 4.04
N HIS A 58 -9.16 0.82 3.18
CA HIS A 58 -10.12 -0.23 3.55
C HIS A 58 -9.60 -1.10 4.70
N ILE A 59 -8.32 -1.51 4.65
CA ILE A 59 -7.67 -2.27 5.72
C ILE A 59 -7.68 -1.46 7.03
N LEU A 60 -7.27 -0.19 6.98
CA LEU A 60 -7.27 0.68 8.15
C LEU A 60 -8.67 0.84 8.77
N GLN A 61 -9.70 1.05 7.94
CA GLN A 61 -11.09 1.19 8.40
C GLN A 61 -11.62 -0.08 9.08
N ALA A 62 -11.26 -1.26 8.57
CA ALA A 62 -11.63 -2.53 9.19
C ALA A 62 -10.98 -2.75 10.58
N HIS A 63 -9.80 -2.16 10.80
CA HIS A 63 -9.09 -2.24 12.08
C HIS A 63 -9.50 -1.13 13.07
N ASP A 64 -9.90 0.06 12.59
CA ASP A 64 -10.50 1.10 13.45
C ASP A 64 -11.82 0.63 14.10
N SER A 65 -12.47 -0.40 13.54
CA SER A 65 -13.69 -1.00 14.09
C SER A 65 -13.46 -1.86 15.36
N TRP A 66 -12.21 -2.01 15.81
CA TRP A 66 -11.83 -2.78 17.01
C TRP A 66 -11.51 -1.91 18.23
N ILE A 67 -11.72 -0.59 18.14
CA ILE A 67 -11.65 0.31 19.29
C ILE A 67 -13.10 0.56 19.76
N GLU A 68 -13.66 -0.44 20.44
CA GLU A 68 -14.80 -0.30 21.37
C GLU A 68 -14.31 -0.50 22.81
#